data_AF-A0A2V1JPK4-F1
#
_entry.id   AF-A0A2V1JPK4-F1
#
_cell.length_a   1.000
_cell.length_b   1.000
_cell.length_c   1.000
_cell.angle_alpha   90.00
_cell.angle_beta   90.00
_cell.angle_gamma   90.00
#
_symmetry.space_group_name_H-M   'P 1'
#
loop_
_entity.id
_entity.type
_entity.pdbx_description
1 polymer ?
#
loop_
_entity_poly.entity_id
_entity_poly.type
_entity_poly.pdbx_seq_one_letter_code
_entity_poly.pdbx_strand_id
1 'polypeptide(L)'
;MAVLKHIKSRNANYSDAIDYLLFQHDENTGKKILDESGRPILREAYYIDGLLCTPESFDKECEITNKIFRKNQKASDIKSHHYIISYDPTDVEECGLTGEKAQALSLALAKKIFPGYQALVVTHTDGHNNSGNIHTHIVINSVRKYTAERSPYMSQPHDHEAGYKHRATDKFTKYFKKEIMDMCQEHGLHQIDLLSPAEKKITDKEYRLQKSGQKKLDKINQEIIDSGLKPASEKFQTQKQYLRDAIDECAPVCKNFEEFQSVLFEKYQISVTDHRGRYSYLHPERNKRITERTLGTRYGKEHLKQVFLQKDPLSIIFVKSHLRLVVDLQANIKAMQNPAYANKVKITNLKQMANTIIYLQKHDIDNRTSLESAYAASFMQQQKAQDQVTNLSLQIKDLNKQIRYTGQYLTYKKVYATFLNSKNKGLYRKNHTSEIQAYEFARDWLNQNLSGNTIPSLKKLYEKKSSLQISLDAYKDILSDCKSQVLELDIVRHNVDSILQHQMPSYLKSHNTEL
;
A
#
# COMPACT_ATOMS: atom_id res chain seq x y z
N MET A 1 8.74 -6.74 -5.14
CA MET A 1 7.87 -5.57 -5.05
C MET A 1 8.02 -5.06 -3.64
N ALA A 2 8.08 -3.75 -3.39
CA ALA A 2 8.37 -3.30 -2.04
C ALA A 2 7.25 -3.65 -1.03
N VAL A 3 7.59 -4.26 0.11
CA VAL A 3 6.66 -4.65 1.18
C VAL A 3 7.10 -4.12 2.54
N LEU A 4 6.13 -3.86 3.42
CA LEU A 4 6.36 -3.36 4.78
C LEU A 4 5.98 -4.39 5.84
N LYS A 5 6.93 -4.71 6.73
CA LYS A 5 6.71 -5.49 7.95
C LYS A 5 6.92 -4.62 9.19
N HIS A 6 6.15 -4.88 10.24
CA HIS A 6 6.26 -4.19 11.53
C HIS A 6 6.35 -5.18 12.69
N ILE A 7 7.34 -4.99 13.55
CA ILE A 7 7.56 -5.75 14.78
C ILE A 7 7.60 -4.77 15.96
N LYS A 8 6.91 -5.11 17.05
CA LYS A 8 6.96 -4.38 18.32
C LYS A 8 7.89 -5.13 19.25
N SER A 9 8.94 -4.49 19.74
CA SER A 9 9.86 -5.09 20.70
C SER A 9 9.54 -4.63 22.12
N ARG A 10 9.55 -5.59 23.05
CA ARG A 10 9.52 -5.32 24.51
C ARG A 10 10.91 -5.42 25.13
N ASN A 11 11.93 -5.72 24.34
CA ASN A 11 13.29 -5.89 24.81
C ASN A 11 13.85 -4.55 25.30
N ALA A 12 14.28 -4.52 26.56
CA ALA A 12 14.84 -3.32 27.19
C ALA A 12 16.31 -3.11 26.79
N ASN A 13 17.00 -4.14 26.31
CA ASN A 13 18.35 -4.02 25.79
C ASN A 13 18.29 -3.53 24.34
N TYR A 14 18.57 -2.25 24.12
CA TYR A 14 18.56 -1.65 22.78
C TYR A 14 19.79 -2.07 21.95
N SER A 15 20.89 -2.48 22.60
CA SER A 15 22.08 -3.00 21.92
C SER A 15 21.78 -4.29 21.16
N ASP A 16 20.79 -5.09 21.60
CA ASP A 16 20.35 -6.29 20.87
C ASP A 16 19.79 -5.95 19.48
N ALA A 17 19.26 -4.74 19.27
CA ALA A 17 18.81 -4.31 17.95
C ALA A 17 19.99 -3.96 17.03
N ILE A 18 21.04 -3.34 17.58
CA ILE A 18 22.29 -3.06 16.84
C ILE A 18 22.92 -4.40 16.46
N ASP A 19 23.06 -5.30 17.42
CA ASP A 19 23.63 -6.63 17.24
C ASP A 19 22.88 -7.44 16.18
N TYR A 20 21.54 -7.45 16.23
CA TYR A 20 20.71 -8.17 15.26
C TYR A 20 20.93 -7.70 13.81
N LEU A 21 21.26 -6.43 13.63
CA LEU A 21 21.44 -5.81 12.32
C LEU A 21 22.89 -5.95 11.82
N LEU A 22 23.88 -5.90 12.71
CA LEU A 22 25.29 -5.97 12.30
C LEU A 22 25.82 -7.40 12.10
N PHE A 23 25.31 -8.37 12.85
CA PHE A 23 25.84 -9.73 12.85
C PHE A 23 24.96 -10.72 12.07
N GLN A 24 25.56 -11.82 11.65
CA GLN A 24 24.85 -12.94 11.06
C GLN A 24 24.15 -13.76 12.15
N HIS A 25 22.94 -14.24 11.84
CA HIS A 25 22.13 -15.06 12.75
C HIS A 25 21.63 -16.32 12.06
N ASP A 26 21.63 -17.43 12.78
CA ASP A 26 20.97 -18.65 12.33
C ASP A 26 19.45 -18.43 12.28
N GLU A 27 18.86 -18.68 11.11
CA GLU A 27 17.46 -18.34 10.86
C GLU A 27 16.46 -19.19 11.68
N ASN A 28 16.86 -20.38 12.13
CA ASN A 28 15.98 -21.28 12.85
C ASN A 28 15.99 -20.99 14.36
N THR A 29 17.14 -20.62 14.90
CA THR A 29 17.39 -20.44 16.34
C THR A 29 17.47 -18.98 16.75
N GLY A 30 17.72 -18.06 15.81
CA GLY A 30 17.93 -16.64 16.05
C GLY A 30 19.26 -16.30 16.74
N LYS A 31 20.13 -17.29 16.96
CA LYS A 31 21.43 -17.11 17.61
C LYS A 31 22.47 -16.55 16.63
N LYS A 32 23.40 -15.74 17.13
CA LYS A 32 24.53 -15.24 16.33
C LYS A 32 25.36 -16.41 15.82
N ILE A 33 25.78 -16.33 14.55
CA ILE A 33 26.76 -17.26 13.98
C ILE A 33 28.14 -16.82 14.48
N LEU A 34 28.93 -17.77 14.95
CA LEU A 34 30.25 -17.54 15.51
C LEU A 34 31.31 -18.12 14.57
N ASP A 35 32.45 -17.45 14.47
CA ASP A 35 33.65 -17.98 13.81
C ASP A 35 34.32 -19.10 14.63
N GLU A 36 35.38 -19.70 14.10
CA GLU A 36 36.16 -20.76 14.76
C GLU A 36 36.74 -20.31 16.11
N SER A 37 36.89 -19.01 16.34
CA SER A 37 37.37 -18.41 17.59
C SER A 37 36.24 -18.02 18.55
N GLY A 38 34.98 -18.33 18.22
CA GLY A 38 33.81 -18.03 19.04
C GLY A 38 33.34 -16.57 18.96
N ARG A 39 33.80 -15.78 17.98
CA ARG A 39 33.42 -14.37 17.80
C ARG A 39 32.24 -14.24 16.82
N PRO A 40 31.29 -13.31 17.07
CA PRO A 40 30.20 -13.07 16.13
C PRO A 40 30.69 -12.61 14.76
N ILE A 41 30.13 -13.19 13.70
CA ILE A 41 30.45 -12.86 12.31
C ILE A 41 29.60 -11.68 11.85
N LEU A 42 30.24 -10.64 11.29
CA LEU A 42 29.55 -9.50 10.69
C LEU A 42 28.83 -9.90 9.40
N ARG A 43 27.75 -9.18 9.07
CA ARG A 43 27.12 -9.31 7.75
C ARG A 43 28.09 -8.89 6.65
N GLU A 44 28.01 -9.57 5.51
CA GLU A 44 28.92 -9.37 4.38
C GLU A 44 28.79 -7.97 3.76
N ALA A 45 27.57 -7.43 3.70
CA ALA A 45 27.30 -6.10 3.16
C ALA A 45 26.11 -5.45 3.87
N TYR A 46 26.37 -4.28 4.47
CA TYR A 46 25.34 -3.45 5.12
C TYR A 46 25.67 -1.96 5.04
N TYR A 47 24.62 -1.14 5.07
CA TYR A 47 24.69 0.32 5.17
C TYR A 47 23.94 0.76 6.41
N ILE A 48 24.50 1.68 7.20
CA ILE A 48 23.95 2.02 8.51
C ILE A 48 24.01 3.52 8.76
N ASP A 49 22.88 4.08 9.19
CA ASP A 49 22.74 5.49 9.56
C ASP A 49 21.86 5.63 10.80
N GLY A 50 22.08 6.73 11.53
CA GLY A 50 21.26 7.11 12.67
C GLY A 50 20.45 8.38 12.40
N LEU A 51 19.27 8.50 13.00
CA LEU A 51 18.50 9.74 13.08
C LEU A 51 18.43 10.21 14.52
N LEU A 52 18.82 11.47 14.76
CA LEU A 52 18.87 12.09 16.10
C LEU A 52 19.76 11.35 17.12
N CYS A 53 20.61 10.44 16.61
CA CYS A 53 21.67 9.71 17.28
C CYS A 53 22.64 9.19 16.19
N THR A 54 23.83 8.79 16.61
CA THR A 54 24.73 7.94 15.78
C THR A 54 24.34 6.47 15.97
N PRO A 55 24.64 5.57 15.02
CA PRO A 55 24.40 4.13 15.17
C PRO A 55 24.93 3.54 16.48
N GLU A 56 26.15 3.90 16.86
CA GLU A 56 26.86 3.41 18.04
C GLU A 56 26.24 3.93 19.34
N SER A 57 25.63 5.11 19.28
CA SER A 57 24.97 5.73 20.45
C SER A 57 23.49 5.37 20.60
N PHE A 58 22.88 4.66 19.64
CA PHE A 58 21.44 4.49 19.55
C PHE A 58 20.83 3.93 20.83
N ASP A 59 21.47 2.94 21.44
CA ASP A 59 21.03 2.30 22.67
C ASP A 59 21.01 3.26 23.85
N LYS A 60 22.12 3.95 24.12
CA LYS A 60 22.26 4.90 25.23
C LYS A 60 21.40 6.13 25.05
N GLU A 61 21.30 6.62 23.83
CA GLU A 61 20.38 7.70 23.48
C GLU A 61 18.92 7.32 23.77
N CYS A 62 18.50 6.10 23.40
CA CYS A 62 17.15 5.61 23.73
C CYS A 62 16.93 5.48 25.25
N GLU A 63 17.90 4.92 25.98
CA GLU A 63 17.87 4.79 27.44
C GLU A 63 17.75 6.16 28.12
N ILE A 64 18.52 7.14 27.69
CA ILE A 64 18.50 8.52 28.21
C ILE A 64 17.13 9.16 27.97
N THR A 65 16.60 9.10 26.74
CA THR A 65 15.25 9.63 26.42
C THR A 65 14.19 8.98 27.30
N ASN A 66 14.23 7.66 27.45
CA ASN A 66 13.28 6.93 28.29
C ASN A 66 13.35 7.36 29.76
N LYS A 67 14.56 7.59 30.29
CA LYS A 67 14.80 8.06 31.65
C LYS A 67 14.26 9.48 31.87
N ILE A 68 14.54 10.40 30.94
CA ILE A 68 14.06 11.79 30.98
C ILE A 68 12.53 11.83 31.07
N PHE A 69 11.84 11.08 30.21
CA PHE A 69 10.37 11.08 30.17
C PHE A 69 9.70 10.06 31.09
N ARG A 70 10.49 9.34 31.91
CA ARG A 70 10.01 8.28 32.81
C ARG A 70 9.12 7.25 32.10
N LYS A 71 9.53 6.82 30.90
CA LYS A 71 8.84 5.82 30.08
C LYS A 71 9.59 4.49 30.07
N ASN A 72 8.91 3.45 29.59
CA ASN A 72 9.52 2.14 29.30
C ASN A 72 10.04 1.38 30.53
N GLN A 73 9.51 1.64 31.72
CA GLN A 73 9.95 1.03 32.98
C GLN A 73 9.46 -0.41 33.18
N LYS A 74 8.34 -0.81 32.56
CA LYS A 74 7.75 -2.14 32.78
C LYS A 74 8.22 -3.13 31.72
N ALA A 75 8.42 -4.40 32.07
CA ALA A 75 8.77 -5.44 31.10
C ALA A 75 7.72 -5.59 29.97
N SER A 76 6.45 -5.28 30.23
CA SER A 76 5.37 -5.33 29.25
C SER A 76 5.34 -4.15 28.27
N ASP A 77 6.06 -3.05 28.57
CA ASP A 77 6.09 -1.87 27.72
C ASP A 77 6.79 -2.18 26.39
N ILE A 78 6.19 -1.70 25.29
CA ILE A 78 6.87 -1.66 23.99
C ILE A 78 7.99 -0.62 24.08
N LYS A 79 9.23 -1.09 23.83
CA LYS A 79 10.49 -0.35 23.94
C LYS A 79 10.91 0.24 22.61
N SER A 80 10.78 -0.53 21.54
CA SER A 80 11.12 -0.09 20.19
C SER A 80 10.15 -0.65 19.17
N HIS A 81 10.12 0.00 18.01
CA HIS A 81 9.40 -0.48 16.85
C HIS A 81 10.40 -0.74 15.73
N HIS A 82 10.30 -1.90 15.10
CA HIS A 82 11.16 -2.32 14.01
C HIS A 82 10.32 -2.47 12.75
N TYR A 83 10.61 -1.64 11.77
CA TYR A 83 10.02 -1.67 10.45
C TYR A 83 11.01 -2.27 9.47
N ILE A 84 10.54 -3.10 8.55
CA ILE A 84 11.36 -3.72 7.52
C ILE A 84 10.70 -3.43 6.19
N ILE A 85 11.42 -2.76 5.31
CA ILE A 85 11.06 -2.51 3.92
C ILE A 85 11.87 -3.49 3.08
N SER A 86 11.23 -4.43 2.40
CA SER A 86 11.91 -5.35 1.48
C SER A 86 11.54 -4.98 0.06
N TYR A 87 12.51 -4.75 -0.82
CA TYR A 87 12.29 -4.31 -2.20
C TYR A 87 11.99 -5.49 -3.14
N ASP A 88 11.77 -5.22 -4.44
CA ASP A 88 11.76 -6.30 -5.43
C ASP A 88 13.17 -6.86 -5.62
N PRO A 89 13.36 -8.19 -5.54
CA PRO A 89 14.61 -8.79 -5.97
C PRO A 89 15.01 -8.37 -7.40
N THR A 90 14.04 -8.18 -8.31
CA THR A 90 14.34 -7.77 -9.69
C THR A 90 14.75 -6.30 -9.82
N ASP A 91 14.48 -5.46 -8.82
CA ASP A 91 14.84 -4.03 -8.86
C ASP A 91 16.36 -3.82 -8.96
N VAL A 92 17.17 -4.80 -8.52
CA VAL A 92 18.62 -4.76 -8.64
C VAL A 92 19.04 -4.76 -10.12
N GLU A 93 18.48 -5.67 -10.91
CA GLU A 93 18.83 -5.86 -12.31
C GLU A 93 18.02 -4.94 -13.24
N GLU A 94 16.73 -4.75 -12.96
CA GLU A 94 15.79 -4.06 -13.84
C GLU A 94 15.70 -2.55 -13.56
N CYS A 95 15.92 -2.13 -12.30
CA CYS A 95 15.71 -0.75 -11.86
C CYS A 95 16.98 -0.09 -11.27
N GLY A 96 18.11 -0.80 -11.30
CA GLY A 96 19.40 -0.32 -10.77
C GLY A 96 19.35 0.01 -9.27
N LEU A 97 18.62 -0.79 -8.48
CA LEU A 97 18.58 -0.63 -7.03
C LEU A 97 19.87 -1.19 -6.40
N THR A 98 20.67 -0.32 -5.80
CA THR A 98 21.83 -0.71 -4.98
C THR A 98 21.52 -0.56 -3.50
N GLY A 99 22.36 -1.14 -2.64
CA GLY A 99 22.22 -0.99 -1.19
C GLY A 99 22.35 0.46 -0.73
N GLU A 100 23.23 1.25 -1.35
CA GLU A 100 23.37 2.69 -1.11
C GLU A 100 22.10 3.46 -1.50
N LYS A 101 21.52 3.16 -2.66
CA LYS A 101 20.28 3.79 -3.14
C LYS A 101 19.14 3.45 -2.18
N ALA A 102 18.97 2.18 -1.81
CA ALA A 102 17.97 1.75 -0.84
C ALA A 102 18.16 2.41 0.55
N GLN A 103 19.40 2.55 1.02
CA GLN A 103 19.72 3.23 2.26
C GLN A 103 19.34 4.71 2.20
N ALA A 104 19.73 5.43 1.15
CA ALA A 104 19.43 6.85 0.98
C ALA A 104 17.92 7.11 0.94
N LEU A 105 17.18 6.30 0.18
CA LEU A 105 15.71 6.35 0.09
C LEU A 105 15.05 6.11 1.45
N SER A 106 15.45 5.04 2.13
CA SER A 106 14.91 4.68 3.44
C SER A 106 15.26 5.68 4.52
N LEU A 107 16.43 6.32 4.46
CA LEU A 107 16.82 7.38 5.38
C LEU A 107 15.97 8.64 5.20
N ALA A 108 15.74 9.05 3.95
CA ALA A 108 14.84 10.16 3.63
C ALA A 108 13.41 9.87 4.09
N LEU A 109 12.93 8.66 3.82
CA LEU A 109 11.62 8.19 4.27
C LEU A 109 11.52 8.15 5.80
N ALA A 110 12.52 7.62 6.50
CA ALA A 110 12.55 7.56 7.97
C ALA A 110 12.51 8.96 8.60
N LYS A 111 13.23 9.94 8.02
CA LYS A 111 13.17 11.35 8.46
C LYS A 111 11.76 11.93 8.35
N LYS A 112 11.06 11.63 7.25
CA LYS A 112 9.68 12.07 7.01
C LYS A 112 8.68 11.38 7.94
N ILE A 113 8.82 10.07 8.14
CA ILE A 113 7.82 9.23 8.83
C ILE A 113 7.99 9.30 10.35
N PHE A 114 9.22 9.41 10.85
CA PHE A 114 9.54 9.36 12.28
C PHE A 114 10.21 10.65 12.79
N PRO A 115 9.62 11.84 12.57
CA PRO A 115 10.28 13.08 12.97
C PRO A 115 10.41 13.14 14.50
N GLY A 116 11.56 13.56 15.03
CA GLY A 116 11.74 13.64 16.49
C GLY A 116 11.95 12.29 17.19
N TYR A 117 11.99 11.16 16.47
CA TYR A 117 12.42 9.86 17.03
C TYR A 117 13.90 9.61 16.79
N GLN A 118 14.55 9.01 17.78
CA GLN A 118 15.81 8.31 17.55
C GLN A 118 15.53 7.11 16.66
N ALA A 119 16.28 6.95 15.58
CA ALA A 119 16.13 5.83 14.66
C ALA A 119 17.49 5.26 14.25
N LEU A 120 17.52 3.95 14.07
CA LEU A 120 18.59 3.21 13.41
C LEU A 120 18.06 2.73 12.06
N VAL A 121 18.71 3.12 10.97
CA VAL A 121 18.33 2.75 9.60
C VAL A 121 19.44 1.90 9.01
N VAL A 122 19.16 0.62 8.72
CA VAL A 122 20.16 -0.34 8.26
C VAL A 122 19.67 -1.08 7.02
N THR A 123 20.39 -0.99 5.91
CA THR A 123 20.10 -1.73 4.69
C THR A 123 21.03 -2.91 4.55
N HIS A 124 20.47 -4.09 4.26
CA HIS A 124 21.23 -5.28 3.90
C HIS A 124 20.93 -5.69 2.46
N THR A 125 21.91 -6.30 1.80
CA THR A 125 21.79 -6.82 0.42
C THR A 125 21.76 -8.35 0.36
N ASP A 126 21.89 -9.03 1.51
CA ASP A 126 22.03 -10.49 1.63
C ASP A 126 20.69 -11.24 1.60
N GLY A 127 19.57 -10.56 1.85
CA GLY A 127 18.23 -11.16 1.91
C GLY A 127 18.09 -12.24 3.00
N HIS A 128 16.88 -12.79 3.16
CA HIS A 128 16.70 -14.03 3.94
C HIS A 128 16.97 -15.23 3.03
N ASN A 129 17.56 -16.32 3.52
CA ASN A 129 17.84 -17.57 2.78
C ASN A 129 18.70 -17.37 1.51
N ASN A 130 19.70 -16.48 1.52
CA ASN A 130 20.49 -16.12 0.33
C ASN A 130 19.63 -15.64 -0.85
N SER A 131 18.45 -15.06 -0.58
CA SER A 131 17.58 -14.53 -1.63
C SER A 131 18.16 -13.29 -2.33
N GLY A 132 19.23 -12.68 -1.77
CA GLY A 132 19.83 -11.48 -2.33
C GLY A 132 18.91 -10.25 -2.32
N ASN A 133 17.76 -10.33 -1.63
CA ASN A 133 16.78 -9.26 -1.63
C ASN A 133 17.28 -8.10 -0.74
N ILE A 134 17.44 -6.93 -1.36
CA ILE A 134 17.74 -5.69 -0.66
C ILE A 134 16.58 -5.33 0.27
N HIS A 135 16.90 -5.11 1.54
CA HIS A 135 15.90 -4.72 2.52
C HIS A 135 16.47 -3.74 3.54
N THR A 136 15.64 -2.80 3.98
CA THR A 136 16.00 -1.79 4.97
C THR A 136 15.22 -1.99 6.26
N HIS A 137 15.95 -2.05 7.36
CA HIS A 137 15.46 -2.03 8.71
C HIS A 137 15.42 -0.60 9.25
N ILE A 138 14.30 -0.19 9.83
CA ILE A 138 14.16 1.08 10.57
C ILE A 138 13.72 0.74 11.99
N VAL A 139 14.63 0.88 12.96
CA VAL A 139 14.36 0.67 14.37
C VAL A 139 14.25 2.02 15.06
N ILE A 140 13.10 2.31 15.65
CA ILE A 140 12.88 3.54 16.41
C ILE A 140 12.73 3.26 17.90
N ASN A 141 13.13 4.21 18.75
CA ASN A 141 12.65 4.23 20.12
C ASN A 141 11.12 4.34 20.13
N SER A 142 10.45 3.65 21.05
CA SER A 142 9.00 3.81 21.20
C SER A 142 8.62 5.19 21.72
N VAL A 143 9.55 5.95 22.33
CA VAL A 143 9.33 7.28 22.90
C VAL A 143 9.93 8.36 22.00
N ARG A 144 9.16 9.41 21.71
CA ARG A 144 9.61 10.55 20.89
C ARG A 144 10.58 11.42 21.70
N LYS A 145 11.77 11.72 21.16
CA LYS A 145 12.79 12.55 21.82
C LYS A 145 12.43 14.04 21.76
N TYR A 146 12.03 14.52 20.58
CA TYR A 146 11.69 15.93 20.35
C TYR A 146 10.28 16.10 19.80
N THR A 147 9.61 17.18 20.20
CA THR A 147 8.34 17.57 19.59
C THR A 147 8.57 17.85 18.11
N ALA A 148 7.69 17.32 17.27
CA ALA A 148 7.73 17.47 15.82
C ALA A 148 6.43 18.10 15.32
N GLU A 149 6.40 18.48 14.04
CA GLU A 149 5.13 18.85 13.41
C GLU A 149 4.18 17.64 13.38
N ARG A 150 2.90 17.92 13.59
CA ARG A 150 1.87 16.88 13.62
C ARG A 150 1.58 16.38 12.21
N SER A 151 1.82 15.09 11.97
CA SER A 151 1.54 14.46 10.67
C SER A 151 0.08 14.01 10.55
N PRO A 152 -0.47 13.89 9.31
CA PRO A 152 -1.88 13.50 9.10
C PRO A 152 -2.27 12.15 9.69
N TYR A 153 -1.32 11.21 9.80
CA TYR A 153 -1.56 9.89 10.36
C TYR A 153 -1.70 9.87 11.88
N MET A 154 -1.29 10.95 12.56
CA MET A 154 -1.31 11.02 14.02
C MET A 154 -2.76 11.09 14.51
N SER A 155 -3.09 10.20 15.42
CA SER A 155 -4.46 9.93 15.85
C SER A 155 -4.86 10.78 17.06
N GLN A 156 -3.93 11.02 17.96
CA GLN A 156 -4.15 11.81 19.17
C GLN A 156 -3.57 13.22 19.02
N PRO A 157 -4.08 14.22 19.76
CA PRO A 157 -3.52 15.56 19.76
C PRO A 157 -2.03 15.57 20.13
N HIS A 158 -1.65 14.81 21.16
CA HIS A 158 -0.29 14.78 21.72
C HIS A 158 0.69 13.83 20.99
N ASP A 159 0.27 13.12 19.94
CA ASP A 159 1.13 12.12 19.26
C ASP A 159 2.44 12.73 18.72
N HIS A 160 2.45 14.04 18.45
CA HIS A 160 3.58 14.80 17.92
C HIS A 160 4.53 15.35 19.00
N GLU A 161 4.14 15.31 20.27
CA GLU A 161 4.88 15.91 21.39
C GLU A 161 6.00 14.98 21.90
N ALA A 162 7.08 15.58 22.42
CA ALA A 162 8.15 14.85 23.08
C ALA A 162 7.63 14.03 24.28
N GLY A 163 8.22 12.86 24.51
CA GLY A 163 7.87 11.96 25.61
C GLY A 163 6.66 11.06 25.37
N TYR A 164 5.89 11.29 24.30
CA TYR A 164 4.79 10.40 23.91
C TYR A 164 5.26 9.23 23.06
N LYS A 165 4.51 8.12 23.15
CA LYS A 165 4.87 6.87 22.49
C LYS A 165 4.37 6.82 21.05
N HIS A 166 5.18 6.21 20.17
CA HIS A 166 4.77 5.90 18.81
C HIS A 166 3.53 5.01 18.78
N ARG A 167 2.55 5.39 17.96
CA ARG A 167 1.30 4.66 17.79
C ARG A 167 1.23 4.08 16.37
N ALA A 168 1.62 2.81 16.25
CA ALA A 168 1.44 2.02 15.04
C ALA A 168 -0.04 1.63 14.84
N THR A 169 -0.88 2.61 14.53
CA THR A 169 -2.32 2.44 14.21
C THR A 169 -2.52 2.00 12.77
N ASP A 170 -3.73 1.59 12.41
CA ASP A 170 -4.09 1.31 11.01
C ASP A 170 -3.94 2.55 10.13
N LYS A 171 -4.26 3.74 10.67
CA LYS A 171 -4.08 5.03 9.97
C LYS A 171 -2.59 5.30 9.68
N PHE A 172 -1.72 5.11 10.66
CA PHE A 172 -0.26 5.18 10.47
C PHE A 172 0.23 4.15 9.45
N THR A 173 -0.22 2.90 9.57
CA THR A 173 0.24 1.82 8.69
C THR A 173 -0.16 2.08 7.24
N LYS A 174 -1.39 2.54 6.98
CA LYS A 174 -1.84 2.95 5.64
C LYS A 174 -1.01 4.11 5.09
N TYR A 175 -0.78 5.14 5.91
CA TYR A 175 0.03 6.28 5.52
C TYR A 175 1.46 5.86 5.17
N PHE A 176 2.10 5.06 6.02
CA PHE A 176 3.47 4.60 5.79
C PHE A 176 3.59 3.71 4.53
N LYS A 177 2.61 2.82 4.31
CA LYS A 177 2.53 2.04 3.08
C LYS A 177 2.38 2.92 1.84
N LYS A 178 1.52 3.95 1.88
CA LYS A 178 1.36 4.91 0.79
C LYS A 178 2.69 5.61 0.47
N GLU A 179 3.38 6.09 1.49
CA GLU A 179 4.67 6.78 1.34
C GLU A 179 5.76 5.87 0.76
N ILE A 180 5.76 4.58 1.09
CA ILE A 180 6.63 3.59 0.45
C ILE A 180 6.27 3.43 -1.03
N MET A 181 4.97 3.32 -1.35
CA MET A 181 4.52 3.19 -2.75
C MET A 181 4.89 4.41 -3.58
N ASP A 182 4.60 5.62 -3.07
CA ASP A 182 4.91 6.88 -3.72
C ASP A 182 6.43 7.01 -3.96
N MET A 183 7.24 6.68 -2.94
CA MET A 183 8.71 6.67 -3.06
C MET A 183 9.21 5.69 -4.13
N CYS A 184 8.67 4.47 -4.18
CA CYS A 184 9.06 3.47 -5.17
C CYS A 184 8.67 3.92 -6.59
N GLN A 185 7.46 4.44 -6.77
CA GLN A 185 7.00 4.97 -8.05
C GLN A 185 7.83 6.16 -8.53
N GLU A 186 8.14 7.12 -7.65
CA GLU A 186 8.98 8.28 -7.97
C GLU A 186 10.38 7.89 -8.45
N HIS A 187 10.91 6.76 -7.97
CA HIS A 187 12.25 6.28 -8.30
C HIS A 187 12.28 5.12 -9.31
N GLY A 188 11.14 4.83 -9.95
CA GLY A 188 11.03 3.80 -10.98
C GLY A 188 11.24 2.37 -10.48
N LEU A 189 10.94 2.09 -9.21
CA LEU A 189 11.04 0.76 -8.61
C LEU A 189 9.72 -0.02 -8.71
N HIS A 190 9.79 -1.34 -8.75
CA HIS A 190 8.61 -2.19 -8.82
C HIS A 190 7.77 -2.11 -7.53
N GLN A 191 6.50 -1.76 -7.72
CA GLN A 191 5.58 -1.56 -6.62
C GLN A 191 4.24 -2.28 -6.82
N ILE A 192 3.77 -2.93 -5.76
CA ILE A 192 2.38 -3.39 -5.64
C ILE A 192 1.54 -2.44 -4.82
N ASP A 193 0.24 -2.51 -5.04
CA ASP A 193 -0.71 -1.91 -4.11
C ASP A 193 -0.60 -2.58 -2.72
N LEU A 194 -0.02 -1.86 -1.76
CA LEU A 194 0.11 -2.27 -0.35
C LEU A 194 -1.17 -2.01 0.47
N LEU A 195 -2.12 -1.26 -0.07
CA LEU A 195 -3.36 -0.87 0.59
C LEU A 195 -4.46 -1.89 0.31
N SER A 196 -4.45 -2.49 -0.88
CA SER A 196 -5.40 -3.55 -1.25
C SER A 196 -5.08 -4.89 -0.56
N PRO A 197 -6.12 -5.67 -0.19
CA PRO A 197 -5.90 -7.02 0.33
C PRO A 197 -5.34 -7.95 -0.76
N ALA A 198 -4.38 -8.80 -0.39
CA ALA A 198 -3.76 -9.75 -1.33
C ALA A 198 -4.76 -10.76 -1.91
N GLU A 199 -4.63 -11.04 -3.21
CA GLU A 199 -5.39 -12.07 -3.91
C GLU A 199 -5.23 -13.45 -3.29
N LYS A 200 -3.98 -13.85 -3.07
CA LYS A 200 -3.59 -15.04 -2.32
C LYS A 200 -2.81 -14.59 -1.08
N LYS A 201 -3.40 -14.78 0.09
CA LYS A 201 -2.81 -14.31 1.36
C LYS A 201 -2.11 -15.44 2.09
N ILE A 202 -0.78 -15.44 2.08
CA ILE A 202 0.05 -16.35 2.89
C ILE A 202 0.73 -15.52 3.98
N THR A 203 0.54 -15.89 5.25
CA THR A 203 1.17 -15.17 6.37
C THR A 203 2.54 -15.77 6.71
N ASP A 204 3.44 -14.99 7.31
CA ASP A 204 4.74 -15.52 7.80
C ASP A 204 4.59 -16.76 8.68
N LYS A 205 3.57 -16.78 9.55
CA LYS A 205 3.28 -17.94 10.40
C LYS A 205 2.95 -19.18 9.57
N GLU A 206 2.18 -19.01 8.50
CA GLU A 206 1.79 -20.08 7.58
C GLU A 206 2.98 -20.55 6.75
N TYR A 207 3.78 -19.63 6.22
CA TYR A 207 5.02 -19.94 5.50
C TYR A 207 5.99 -20.75 6.37
N ARG A 208 6.23 -20.30 7.62
CA ARG A 208 7.11 -21.01 8.57
C ARG A 208 6.54 -22.35 9.00
N LEU A 209 5.22 -22.45 9.18
CA LEU A 209 4.55 -23.72 9.45
C LEU A 209 4.74 -24.69 8.28
N GLN A 210 4.67 -24.20 7.03
CA GLN A 210 4.92 -25.03 5.86
C GLN A 210 6.35 -25.56 5.84
N LYS A 211 7.35 -24.69 6.03
CA LYS A 211 8.77 -25.09 6.07
C LYS A 211 9.06 -26.08 7.20
N SER A 212 8.61 -25.79 8.42
CA SER A 212 8.83 -26.68 9.57
C SER A 212 8.07 -28.00 9.44
N GLY A 213 6.85 -27.97 8.89
CA GLY A 213 6.07 -29.17 8.60
C GLY A 213 6.71 -30.04 7.54
N GLN A 214 7.26 -29.44 6.48
CA GLN A 214 8.01 -30.15 5.45
C GLN A 214 9.25 -30.84 6.04
N LYS A 215 10.09 -30.13 6.82
CA LYS A 215 11.26 -30.75 7.48
C LYS A 215 10.88 -31.98 8.33
N LYS A 216 9.75 -31.92 9.04
CA LYS A 216 9.25 -33.05 9.83
C LYS A 216 8.77 -34.20 8.94
N LEU A 217 8.05 -33.88 7.88
CA LEU A 217 7.59 -34.87 6.90
C LEU A 217 8.77 -35.55 6.22
N ASP A 218 9.79 -34.80 5.79
CA ASP A 218 10.99 -35.33 5.15
C ASP A 218 11.72 -36.32 6.07
N LYS A 219 11.83 -35.99 7.37
CA LYS A 219 12.42 -36.89 8.36
C LYS A 219 11.63 -38.20 8.50
N ILE A 220 10.31 -38.10 8.62
CA ILE A 220 9.42 -39.28 8.71
C ILE A 220 9.50 -40.09 7.42
N ASN A 221 9.49 -39.43 6.26
CA ASN A 221 9.58 -40.08 4.96
C ASN A 221 10.92 -40.80 4.78
N GLN A 222 12.02 -40.24 5.29
CA GLN A 222 13.30 -40.92 5.32
C GLN A 222 13.23 -42.21 6.15
N GLU A 223 12.65 -42.16 7.36
CA GLU A 223 12.46 -43.35 8.21
C GLU A 223 11.57 -44.42 7.52
N ILE A 224 10.53 -44.00 6.78
CA ILE A 224 9.66 -44.88 5.99
C ILE A 224 10.45 -45.53 4.84
N ILE A 225 11.26 -44.77 4.11
CA ILE A 225 12.09 -45.25 3.00
C ILE A 225 13.16 -46.22 3.52
N ASP A 226 13.82 -45.89 4.63
CA ASP A 226 14.83 -46.74 5.27
C ASP A 226 14.21 -48.07 5.76
N SER A 227 12.92 -48.07 6.07
CA SER A 227 12.13 -49.27 6.40
C SER A 227 11.61 -50.04 5.16
N GLY A 228 12.00 -49.64 3.94
CA GLY A 228 11.58 -50.27 2.69
C GLY A 228 10.14 -49.97 2.26
N LEU A 229 9.49 -48.98 2.87
CA LEU A 229 8.12 -48.58 2.56
C LEU A 229 8.10 -47.31 1.70
N LYS A 230 6.98 -47.07 1.00
CA LYS A 230 6.79 -45.85 0.21
C LYS A 230 6.02 -44.80 1.03
N PRO A 231 6.52 -43.56 1.14
CA PRO A 231 5.80 -42.47 1.78
C PRO A 231 4.43 -42.20 1.14
N ALA A 232 3.43 -41.89 1.98
CA ALA A 232 2.09 -41.57 1.51
C ALA A 232 1.99 -40.15 0.91
N SER A 233 2.83 -39.22 1.35
CA SER A 233 2.94 -37.87 0.79
C SER A 233 4.37 -37.35 0.92
N GLU A 234 4.86 -36.73 -0.13
CA GLU A 234 6.17 -36.08 -0.17
C GLU A 234 6.09 -34.59 0.16
N LYS A 235 4.88 -34.00 0.14
CA LYS A 235 4.69 -32.55 0.30
C LYS A 235 3.78 -32.24 1.47
N PHE A 236 4.30 -31.46 2.41
CA PHE A 236 3.52 -30.94 3.52
C PHE A 236 2.62 -29.80 3.02
N GLN A 237 1.32 -29.96 3.23
CA GLN A 237 0.32 -28.96 2.88
C GLN A 237 -0.31 -28.39 4.15
N THR A 238 -0.35 -27.06 4.26
CA THR A 238 -1.09 -26.44 5.35
C THR A 238 -2.58 -26.54 5.09
N GLN A 239 -3.40 -26.61 6.14
CA GLN A 239 -4.87 -26.67 6.00
C GLN A 239 -5.44 -25.50 5.18
N LYS A 240 -4.81 -24.32 5.24
CA LYS A 240 -5.23 -23.18 4.40
C LYS A 240 -4.82 -23.37 2.94
N GLN A 241 -3.64 -23.94 2.69
CA GLN A 241 -3.21 -24.25 1.34
C GLN A 241 -4.08 -25.34 0.71
N TYR A 242 -4.47 -26.36 1.49
CA TYR A 242 -5.48 -27.35 1.11
C TYR A 242 -6.79 -26.71 0.66
N LEU A 243 -7.33 -25.77 1.44
CA LEU A 243 -8.52 -25.03 1.04
C LEU A 243 -8.32 -24.24 -0.26
N ARG A 244 -7.20 -23.54 -0.42
CA ARG A 244 -6.92 -22.77 -1.64
C ARG A 244 -6.88 -23.66 -2.87
N ASP A 245 -6.17 -24.78 -2.78
CA ASP A 245 -6.00 -25.73 -3.89
C ASP A 245 -7.34 -26.37 -4.27
N ALA A 246 -8.14 -26.79 -3.27
CA ALA A 246 -9.49 -27.30 -3.50
C ALA A 246 -10.43 -26.26 -4.13
N ILE A 247 -10.36 -24.99 -3.70
CA ILE A 247 -11.18 -23.91 -4.29
C ILE A 247 -10.73 -23.62 -5.73
N ASP A 248 -9.42 -23.55 -5.98
CA ASP A 248 -8.86 -23.30 -7.30
C ASP A 248 -9.24 -24.41 -8.30
N GLU A 249 -9.39 -25.66 -7.86
CA GLU A 249 -9.89 -26.76 -8.70
C GLU A 249 -11.42 -26.73 -8.88
N CYS A 250 -12.17 -26.54 -7.80
CA CYS A 250 -13.62 -26.69 -7.83
C CYS A 250 -14.34 -25.47 -8.40
N ALA A 251 -13.91 -24.25 -8.08
CA ALA A 251 -14.63 -23.05 -8.49
C ALA A 251 -14.76 -22.91 -10.02
N PRO A 252 -13.72 -23.20 -10.84
CA PRO A 252 -13.83 -23.14 -12.29
C PRO A 252 -14.76 -24.19 -12.89
N VAL A 253 -15.18 -25.24 -12.17
CA VAL A 253 -16.13 -26.25 -12.69
C VAL A 253 -17.59 -25.92 -12.38
N CYS A 254 -17.88 -25.08 -11.38
CA CYS A 254 -19.22 -24.81 -10.88
C CYS A 254 -19.89 -23.57 -11.49
N LYS A 255 -21.21 -23.60 -11.67
CA LYS A 255 -22.01 -22.51 -12.27
C LYS A 255 -22.62 -21.56 -11.24
N ASN A 256 -22.76 -21.99 -10.00
CA ASN A 256 -23.34 -21.21 -8.91
C ASN A 256 -22.76 -21.67 -7.56
N PHE A 257 -23.20 -21.02 -6.49
CA PHE A 257 -22.70 -21.28 -5.14
C PHE A 257 -23.13 -22.65 -4.60
N GLU A 258 -24.34 -23.09 -4.92
CA GLU A 258 -24.90 -24.37 -4.48
C GLU A 258 -24.10 -25.54 -5.06
N GLU A 259 -23.81 -25.50 -6.36
CA GLU A 259 -22.98 -26.49 -7.04
C GLU A 259 -21.54 -26.47 -6.48
N PHE A 260 -20.98 -25.29 -6.24
CA PHE A 260 -19.67 -25.14 -5.62
C PHE A 260 -19.61 -25.76 -4.22
N GLN A 261 -20.67 -25.58 -3.43
CA GLN A 261 -20.77 -26.18 -2.10
C GLN A 261 -20.81 -27.71 -2.17
N SER A 262 -21.62 -28.28 -3.08
CA SER A 262 -21.70 -29.73 -3.27
C SER A 262 -20.37 -30.32 -3.75
N VAL A 263 -19.76 -29.74 -4.78
CA VAL A 263 -18.50 -30.26 -5.35
C VAL A 263 -17.35 -30.18 -4.35
N LEU A 264 -17.24 -29.10 -3.56
CA LEU A 264 -16.25 -28.99 -2.49
C LEU A 264 -16.46 -30.04 -1.39
N PHE A 265 -17.72 -30.31 -1.04
CA PHE A 265 -18.02 -31.29 0.00
C PHE A 265 -17.76 -32.72 -0.49
N GLU A 266 -18.23 -33.07 -1.69
CA GLU A 266 -18.08 -34.41 -2.26
C GLU A 266 -16.61 -34.78 -2.49
N LYS A 267 -15.83 -33.91 -3.13
CA LYS A 267 -14.43 -34.20 -3.48
C LYS A 267 -13.48 -34.08 -2.29
N TYR A 268 -13.68 -33.06 -1.46
CA TYR A 268 -12.67 -32.61 -0.49
C TYR A 268 -13.15 -32.62 0.95
N GLN A 269 -14.42 -32.98 1.19
CA GLN A 269 -15.06 -32.93 2.52
C GLN A 269 -14.97 -31.53 3.15
N ILE A 270 -14.98 -30.49 2.31
CA ILE A 270 -14.95 -29.09 2.73
C ILE A 270 -16.38 -28.54 2.73
N SER A 271 -16.86 -28.07 3.88
CA SER A 271 -18.12 -27.32 3.94
C SER A 271 -17.86 -25.83 3.79
N VAL A 272 -18.44 -25.18 2.78
CA VAL A 272 -18.48 -23.70 2.66
C VAL A 272 -19.84 -23.17 3.09
N THR A 273 -19.87 -22.01 3.75
CA THR A 273 -21.11 -21.29 4.06
C THR A 273 -20.97 -19.80 3.78
N ASP A 274 -22.07 -19.15 3.40
CA ASP A 274 -22.19 -17.70 3.31
C ASP A 274 -22.82 -17.16 4.59
N HIS A 275 -22.06 -16.36 5.35
CA HIS A 275 -22.58 -15.71 6.55
C HIS A 275 -22.16 -14.25 6.61
N ARG A 276 -23.14 -13.34 6.78
CA ARG A 276 -22.94 -11.88 6.79
C ARG A 276 -22.18 -11.38 5.55
N GLY A 277 -22.48 -11.97 4.38
CA GLY A 277 -21.90 -11.58 3.10
C GLY A 277 -20.46 -12.04 2.88
N ARG A 278 -20.01 -13.09 3.56
CA ARG A 278 -18.64 -13.63 3.45
C ARG A 278 -18.63 -15.14 3.42
N TYR A 279 -17.75 -15.72 2.62
CA TYR A 279 -17.55 -17.17 2.63
C TYR A 279 -16.65 -17.62 3.77
N SER A 280 -17.03 -18.75 4.37
CA SER A 280 -16.33 -19.41 5.48
C SER A 280 -16.26 -20.91 5.26
N TYR A 281 -15.03 -21.44 5.22
CA TYR A 281 -14.72 -22.81 4.83
C TYR A 281 -14.37 -23.65 6.06
N LEU A 282 -14.96 -24.84 6.21
CA LEU A 282 -14.60 -25.83 7.22
C LEU A 282 -13.73 -26.90 6.56
N HIS A 283 -12.46 -26.96 6.96
CA HIS A 283 -11.56 -28.05 6.60
C HIS A 283 -11.98 -29.33 7.34
N PRO A 284 -11.88 -30.53 6.74
CA PRO A 284 -12.33 -31.78 7.36
C PRO A 284 -11.69 -32.04 8.73
N GLU A 285 -10.40 -31.72 8.88
CA GLU A 285 -9.67 -31.86 10.16
C GLU A 285 -9.78 -30.65 11.11
N ARG A 286 -10.81 -29.79 10.98
CA ARG A 286 -10.98 -28.60 11.83
C ARG A 286 -12.36 -28.52 12.43
N ASN A 287 -12.43 -28.09 13.68
CA ASN A 287 -13.69 -27.76 14.36
C ASN A 287 -14.12 -26.30 14.13
N LYS A 288 -13.26 -25.46 13.54
CA LYS A 288 -13.51 -24.03 13.32
C LYS A 288 -13.25 -23.64 11.86
N ARG A 289 -14.22 -22.91 11.29
CA ARG A 289 -14.17 -22.37 9.93
C ARG A 289 -13.03 -21.36 9.75
N ILE A 290 -12.49 -21.31 8.54
CA ILE A 290 -11.52 -20.34 8.04
C ILE A 290 -12.26 -19.39 7.10
N THR A 291 -12.13 -18.09 7.33
CA THR A 291 -12.82 -17.06 6.54
C THR A 291 -12.05 -16.72 5.26
N GLU A 292 -12.77 -16.28 4.23
CA GLU A 292 -12.20 -15.80 2.96
C GLU A 292 -11.04 -14.79 3.14
N ARG A 293 -11.16 -13.85 4.10
CA ARG A 293 -10.12 -12.83 4.40
C ARG A 293 -8.78 -13.41 4.82
N THR A 294 -8.79 -14.65 5.30
CA THR A 294 -7.60 -15.37 5.75
C THR A 294 -6.90 -16.06 4.57
N LEU A 295 -7.65 -16.41 3.51
CA LEU A 295 -7.16 -17.10 2.34
C LEU A 295 -6.70 -16.11 1.24
N GLY A 296 -7.38 -14.97 1.11
CA GLY A 296 -7.13 -13.93 0.11
C GLY A 296 -8.39 -13.58 -0.70
N THR A 297 -8.40 -12.46 -1.42
CA THR A 297 -9.60 -11.97 -2.14
C THR A 297 -10.06 -12.91 -3.26
N ARG A 298 -9.13 -13.65 -3.87
CA ARG A 298 -9.42 -14.68 -4.89
C ARG A 298 -10.33 -15.80 -4.37
N TYR A 299 -10.30 -16.06 -3.07
CA TYR A 299 -11.08 -17.11 -2.41
C TYR A 299 -12.32 -16.55 -1.69
N GLY A 300 -12.68 -15.30 -1.97
CA GLY A 300 -13.83 -14.62 -1.40
C GLY A 300 -15.06 -14.65 -2.28
N LYS A 301 -16.21 -14.38 -1.66
CA LYS A 301 -17.52 -14.37 -2.29
C LYS A 301 -17.58 -13.53 -3.56
N GLU A 302 -16.99 -12.33 -3.53
CA GLU A 302 -17.01 -11.41 -4.65
C GLU A 302 -16.30 -11.99 -5.89
N HIS A 303 -15.05 -12.45 -5.74
CA HIS A 303 -14.31 -13.07 -6.83
C HIS A 303 -14.98 -14.35 -7.32
N LEU A 304 -15.39 -15.24 -6.40
CA LEU A 304 -15.99 -16.51 -6.77
C LEU A 304 -17.35 -16.36 -7.46
N LYS A 305 -18.15 -15.36 -7.07
CA LYS A 305 -19.35 -14.99 -7.83
C LYS A 305 -19.00 -14.65 -9.28
N GLN A 306 -17.94 -13.87 -9.51
CA GLN A 306 -17.48 -13.58 -10.87
C GLN A 306 -17.03 -14.84 -11.60
N VAL A 307 -16.34 -15.77 -10.94
CA VAL A 307 -15.96 -17.06 -11.53
C VAL A 307 -17.19 -17.88 -11.95
N PHE A 308 -18.23 -17.91 -11.12
CA PHE A 308 -19.48 -18.62 -11.43
C PHE A 308 -20.25 -17.94 -12.58
N LEU A 309 -20.36 -16.61 -12.55
CA LEU A 309 -20.95 -15.79 -13.61
C LEU A 309 -20.28 -16.01 -14.98
N GLN A 310 -19.00 -16.40 -14.98
CA GLN A 310 -18.24 -16.67 -16.21
C GLN A 310 -18.60 -17.97 -16.94
N LYS A 311 -19.39 -18.89 -16.34
CA LYS A 311 -19.64 -20.24 -16.89
C LYS A 311 -20.92 -20.40 -17.71
N ASP A 312 -21.89 -19.51 -17.56
CA ASP A 312 -23.04 -19.42 -18.46
C ASP A 312 -23.45 -17.96 -18.73
N PRO A 313 -22.64 -17.22 -19.52
CA PRO A 313 -22.97 -15.84 -19.89
C PRO A 313 -24.31 -15.74 -20.64
N LEU A 314 -24.73 -16.80 -21.32
CA LEU A 314 -25.98 -16.84 -22.08
C LEU A 314 -27.20 -16.81 -21.16
N SER A 315 -27.15 -17.53 -20.03
CA SER A 315 -28.22 -17.47 -19.03
C SER A 315 -28.49 -16.05 -18.53
N ILE A 316 -27.42 -15.28 -18.31
CA ILE A 316 -27.45 -13.88 -17.85
C ILE A 316 -27.99 -12.97 -18.96
N ILE A 317 -27.45 -13.12 -20.17
CA ILE A 317 -27.85 -12.31 -21.33
C ILE A 317 -29.35 -12.44 -21.54
N PHE A 318 -29.93 -13.64 -21.45
CA PHE A 318 -31.35 -13.88 -21.74
C PHE A 318 -32.28 -13.88 -20.52
N VAL A 319 -31.84 -13.36 -19.36
CA VAL A 319 -32.75 -13.10 -18.24
C VAL A 319 -33.83 -12.13 -18.69
N LYS A 320 -35.11 -12.45 -18.46
CA LYS A 320 -36.22 -11.54 -18.79
C LYS A 320 -36.00 -10.18 -18.14
N SER A 321 -36.03 -9.14 -18.97
CA SER A 321 -35.92 -7.75 -18.54
C SER A 321 -37.14 -6.96 -19.01
N HIS A 322 -37.56 -5.98 -18.22
CA HIS A 322 -38.58 -5.01 -18.60
C HIS A 322 -37.97 -3.76 -19.27
N LEU A 323 -36.65 -3.60 -19.20
CA LEU A 323 -35.92 -2.48 -19.78
C LEU A 323 -35.81 -2.66 -21.30
N ARG A 324 -36.33 -1.70 -22.07
CA ARG A 324 -36.41 -1.79 -23.53
C ARG A 324 -35.04 -1.98 -24.19
N LEU A 325 -34.03 -1.21 -23.76
CA LEU A 325 -32.65 -1.36 -24.24
C LEU A 325 -32.10 -2.77 -24.02
N VAL A 326 -32.36 -3.37 -22.86
CA VAL A 326 -31.92 -4.73 -22.56
C VAL A 326 -32.61 -5.74 -23.49
N VAL A 327 -33.91 -5.57 -23.73
CA VAL A 327 -34.68 -6.41 -24.67
C VAL A 327 -34.15 -6.28 -26.10
N ASP A 328 -33.86 -5.06 -26.56
CA ASP A 328 -33.31 -4.80 -27.89
C ASP A 328 -31.91 -5.43 -28.05
N LEU A 329 -31.05 -5.33 -27.03
CA LEU A 329 -29.75 -5.99 -27.00
C LEU A 329 -29.90 -7.52 -27.03
N GLN A 330 -30.82 -8.08 -26.25
CA GLN A 330 -31.12 -9.52 -26.26
C GLN A 330 -31.56 -10.01 -27.64
N ALA A 331 -32.43 -9.27 -28.32
CA ALA A 331 -32.90 -9.60 -29.66
C ALA A 331 -31.76 -9.58 -30.69
N ASN A 332 -30.89 -8.56 -30.64
CA ASN A 332 -29.72 -8.46 -31.52
C ASN A 332 -28.69 -9.57 -31.23
N ILE A 333 -28.41 -9.85 -29.96
CA ILE A 333 -27.51 -10.98 -29.58
C ILE A 333 -28.07 -12.30 -30.09
N LYS A 334 -29.39 -12.52 -30.00
CA LYS A 334 -30.05 -13.71 -30.54
C LYS A 334 -29.96 -13.78 -32.08
N ALA A 335 -30.11 -12.66 -32.78
CA ALA A 335 -29.93 -12.58 -34.23
C ALA A 335 -28.48 -12.87 -34.66
N MET A 336 -27.50 -12.43 -33.87
CA MET A 336 -26.07 -12.68 -34.09
C MET A 336 -25.67 -14.15 -33.87
N GLN A 337 -26.52 -14.98 -33.24
CA GLN A 337 -26.27 -16.41 -33.00
C GLN A 337 -26.66 -17.32 -34.18
N ASN A 338 -27.01 -16.79 -35.35
CA ASN A 338 -27.27 -17.58 -36.55
C ASN A 338 -26.08 -18.54 -36.87
N PRO A 339 -26.30 -19.81 -37.27
CA PRO A 339 -25.27 -20.84 -37.49
C PRO A 339 -24.01 -20.42 -38.28
N ALA A 340 -24.08 -19.46 -39.19
CA ALA A 340 -22.91 -18.94 -39.91
C ALA A 340 -21.97 -18.07 -39.04
N TYR A 341 -22.47 -17.46 -37.96
CA TYR A 341 -21.74 -16.58 -37.04
C TYR A 341 -21.34 -17.25 -35.73
N ALA A 342 -22.03 -18.31 -35.32
CA ALA A 342 -21.80 -19.03 -34.06
C ALA A 342 -20.34 -19.51 -33.89
N ASN A 343 -19.66 -19.90 -34.97
CA ASN A 343 -18.27 -20.36 -34.95
C ASN A 343 -17.23 -19.25 -34.69
N LYS A 344 -17.62 -17.97 -34.66
CA LYS A 344 -16.72 -16.81 -34.43
C LYS A 344 -16.89 -16.14 -33.07
N VAL A 345 -17.90 -16.52 -32.28
CA VAL A 345 -18.20 -15.86 -31.01
C VAL A 345 -17.29 -16.37 -29.91
N LYS A 346 -16.33 -15.55 -29.47
CA LYS A 346 -15.47 -15.87 -28.33
C LYS A 346 -16.25 -15.76 -27.03
N ILE A 347 -16.01 -16.68 -26.09
CA ILE A 347 -16.60 -16.64 -24.74
C ILE A 347 -16.33 -15.31 -24.02
N THR A 348 -15.19 -14.66 -24.30
CA THR A 348 -14.85 -13.31 -23.79
C THR A 348 -15.83 -12.24 -24.25
N ASN A 349 -16.35 -12.33 -25.48
CA ASN A 349 -17.30 -11.36 -26.02
C ASN A 349 -18.67 -11.56 -25.37
N LEU A 350 -19.08 -12.82 -25.16
CA LEU A 350 -20.30 -13.15 -24.42
C LEU A 350 -20.25 -12.65 -22.97
N LYS A 351 -19.08 -12.73 -22.32
CA LYS A 351 -18.86 -12.15 -20.98
C LYS A 351 -19.06 -10.64 -20.97
N GLN A 352 -18.53 -9.92 -21.97
CA GLN A 352 -18.71 -8.47 -22.10
C GLN A 352 -20.18 -8.10 -22.28
N MET A 353 -20.91 -8.84 -23.13
CA MET A 353 -22.35 -8.68 -23.29
C MET A 353 -23.11 -8.91 -21.98
N ALA A 354 -22.82 -10.00 -21.26
CA ALA A 354 -23.47 -10.31 -19.99
C ALA A 354 -23.24 -9.21 -18.94
N ASN A 355 -22.00 -8.72 -18.79
CA ASN A 355 -21.68 -7.61 -17.88
C ASN A 355 -22.40 -6.31 -18.26
N THR A 356 -22.52 -6.03 -19.57
CA THR A 356 -23.26 -4.88 -20.09
C THR A 356 -24.74 -4.96 -19.70
N ILE A 357 -25.36 -6.14 -19.87
CA ILE A 357 -26.77 -6.36 -19.49
C ILE A 357 -26.97 -6.21 -17.98
N ILE A 358 -26.08 -6.78 -17.16
CA ILE A 358 -26.12 -6.63 -15.69
C ILE A 358 -26.06 -5.16 -15.30
N TYR A 359 -25.15 -4.40 -15.91
CA TYR A 359 -24.98 -2.98 -15.60
C TYR A 359 -26.27 -2.20 -15.90
N LEU A 360 -26.82 -2.37 -17.10
CA LEU A 360 -28.06 -1.69 -17.50
C LEU A 360 -29.22 -2.04 -16.57
N GLN A 361 -29.35 -3.31 -16.17
CA GLN A 361 -30.38 -3.76 -15.23
C GLN A 361 -30.20 -3.18 -13.82
N LYS A 362 -28.96 -3.17 -13.31
CA LYS A 362 -28.67 -2.66 -11.97
C LYS A 362 -28.92 -1.15 -11.84
N HIS A 363 -28.72 -0.42 -12.94
CA HIS A 363 -28.86 1.03 -12.99
C HIS A 363 -30.18 1.51 -13.61
N ASP A 364 -31.13 0.58 -13.85
CA ASP A 364 -32.44 0.85 -14.44
C ASP A 364 -32.37 1.67 -15.75
N ILE A 365 -31.35 1.40 -16.58
CA ILE A 365 -31.11 2.10 -17.84
C ILE A 365 -31.93 1.45 -18.96
N ASP A 366 -32.95 2.16 -19.41
CA ASP A 366 -33.98 1.68 -20.30
C ASP A 366 -33.77 2.03 -21.78
N ASN A 367 -32.92 3.00 -22.10
CA ASN A 367 -32.67 3.48 -23.47
C ASN A 367 -31.27 4.12 -23.64
N ARG A 368 -30.85 4.35 -24.90
CA ARG A 368 -29.53 4.94 -25.20
C ARG A 368 -29.38 6.36 -24.67
N THR A 369 -30.46 7.15 -24.69
CA THR A 369 -30.43 8.53 -24.21
C THR A 369 -30.19 8.60 -22.71
N SER A 370 -30.79 7.70 -21.93
CA SER A 370 -30.55 7.60 -20.48
C SER A 370 -29.12 7.13 -20.17
N LEU A 371 -28.57 6.21 -20.97
CA LEU A 371 -27.15 5.82 -20.88
C LEU A 371 -26.18 6.96 -21.18
N GLU A 372 -26.40 7.69 -22.28
CA GLU A 372 -25.61 8.86 -22.67
C GLU A 372 -25.68 9.98 -21.63
N SER A 373 -26.87 10.21 -21.07
CA SER A 373 -27.07 11.18 -20.00
C SER A 373 -26.32 10.79 -18.73
N ALA A 374 -26.33 9.51 -18.35
CA ALA A 374 -25.59 8.98 -17.20
C ALA A 374 -24.07 9.12 -17.38
N TYR A 375 -23.56 8.85 -18.59
CA TYR A 375 -22.16 9.06 -18.93
C TYR A 375 -21.79 10.55 -18.91
N ALA A 376 -22.56 11.41 -19.56
CA ALA A 376 -22.30 12.85 -19.57
C ALA A 376 -22.29 13.43 -18.15
N ALA A 377 -23.24 13.02 -17.30
CA ALA A 377 -23.28 13.41 -15.90
C ALA A 377 -22.04 12.95 -15.12
N SER A 378 -21.62 11.69 -15.31
CA SER A 378 -20.43 11.13 -14.64
C SER A 378 -19.13 11.80 -15.13
N PHE A 379 -19.03 12.08 -16.42
CA PHE A 379 -17.89 12.79 -17.02
C PHE A 379 -17.81 14.25 -16.55
N MET A 380 -18.95 14.94 -16.43
CA MET A 380 -18.99 16.28 -15.83
C MET A 380 -18.56 16.27 -14.36
N GLN A 381 -18.91 15.23 -13.59
CA GLN A 381 -18.43 15.08 -12.21
C GLN A 381 -16.91 14.85 -12.16
N GLN A 382 -16.37 14.01 -13.04
CA GLN A 382 -14.93 13.82 -13.17
C GLN A 382 -14.20 15.13 -13.48
N GLN A 383 -14.69 15.93 -14.44
CA GLN A 383 -14.10 17.24 -14.76
C GLN A 383 -14.13 18.18 -13.57
N LYS A 384 -15.28 18.29 -12.89
CA LYS A 384 -15.39 19.11 -11.67
C LYS A 384 -14.39 18.69 -10.60
N ALA A 385 -14.22 17.39 -10.37
CA ALA A 385 -13.24 16.87 -9.41
C ALA A 385 -11.79 17.20 -9.84
N GLN A 386 -11.48 17.06 -11.13
CA GLN A 386 -10.17 17.39 -11.70
C GLN A 386 -9.85 18.89 -11.57
N ASP A 387 -10.83 19.76 -11.82
CA ASP A 387 -10.70 21.21 -11.64
C ASP A 387 -10.42 21.57 -10.18
N GLN A 388 -11.12 20.92 -9.24
CA GLN A 388 -10.88 21.13 -7.81
C GLN A 388 -9.48 20.67 -7.39
N VAL A 389 -9.02 19.50 -7.85
CA VAL A 389 -7.64 19.03 -7.59
C VAL A 389 -6.61 20.03 -8.13
N THR A 390 -6.81 20.53 -9.34
CA THR A 390 -5.91 21.49 -9.99
C THR A 390 -5.89 22.82 -9.24
N ASN A 391 -7.06 23.35 -8.89
CA ASN A 391 -7.20 24.60 -8.15
C ASN A 391 -6.56 24.52 -6.76
N LEU A 392 -6.88 23.48 -5.97
CA LEU A 392 -6.32 23.27 -4.64
C LEU A 392 -4.79 23.08 -4.68
N SER A 393 -4.27 22.37 -5.69
CA SER A 393 -2.83 22.22 -5.91
C SER A 393 -2.14 23.57 -6.16
N LEU A 394 -2.74 24.43 -6.99
CA LEU A 394 -2.24 25.79 -7.24
C LEU A 394 -2.29 26.65 -5.98
N GLN A 395 -3.37 26.60 -5.19
CA GLN A 395 -3.47 27.32 -3.93
C GLN A 395 -2.40 26.88 -2.92
N ILE A 396 -2.13 25.57 -2.80
CA ILE A 396 -1.07 25.05 -1.93
C ILE A 396 0.31 25.48 -2.42
N LYS A 397 0.54 25.49 -3.74
CA LYS A 397 1.80 25.97 -4.34
C LYS A 397 2.05 27.43 -4.03
N ASP A 398 1.04 28.28 -4.15
CA ASP A 398 1.13 29.70 -3.79
C ASP A 398 1.36 29.88 -2.28
N LEU A 399 0.60 29.17 -1.45
CA LEU A 399 0.73 29.23 -0.01
C LEU A 399 2.11 28.78 0.48
N ASN A 400 2.75 27.79 -0.17
CA ASN A 400 4.12 27.40 0.12
C ASN A 400 5.13 28.52 -0.16
N LYS A 401 4.94 29.31 -1.23
CA LYS A 401 5.76 30.51 -1.49
C LYS A 401 5.56 31.54 -0.38
N GLN A 402 4.32 31.79 0.01
CA GLN A 402 4.00 32.71 1.12
C GLN A 402 4.67 32.26 2.43
N ILE A 403 4.60 30.97 2.78
CA ILE A 403 5.25 30.41 3.98
C ILE A 403 6.76 30.60 3.91
N ARG A 404 7.40 30.28 2.78
CA ARG A 404 8.84 30.40 2.58
C ARG A 404 9.32 31.84 2.80
N TYR A 405 8.72 32.80 2.09
CA TYR A 405 9.14 34.20 2.17
C TYR A 405 8.78 34.83 3.52
N THR A 406 7.62 34.48 4.10
CA THR A 406 7.29 34.89 5.48
C THR A 406 8.33 34.37 6.49
N GLY A 407 8.75 33.11 6.35
CA GLY A 407 9.79 32.51 7.19
C GLY A 407 11.12 33.23 7.05
N GLN A 408 11.59 33.45 5.82
CA GLN A 408 12.84 34.18 5.54
C GLN A 408 12.81 35.62 6.09
N TYR A 409 11.70 36.34 5.87
CA TYR A 409 11.50 37.67 6.41
C TYR A 409 11.60 37.70 7.94
N LEU A 410 10.92 36.79 8.64
CA LEU A 410 10.90 36.74 10.10
C LEU A 410 12.26 36.31 10.69
N THR A 411 12.92 35.32 10.09
CA THR A 411 14.22 34.82 10.55
C THR A 411 15.30 35.90 10.48
N TYR A 412 15.37 36.63 9.36
CA TYR A 412 16.44 37.59 9.12
C TYR A 412 16.08 39.03 9.50
N LYS A 413 14.86 39.29 9.99
CA LYS A 413 14.41 40.63 10.42
C LYS A 413 15.35 41.28 11.42
N LYS A 414 15.84 40.51 12.41
CA LYS A 414 16.76 41.02 13.43
C LYS A 414 18.12 41.37 12.82
N VAL A 415 18.69 40.47 12.01
CA VAL A 415 19.98 40.67 11.33
C VAL A 415 19.94 41.92 10.43
N TYR A 416 18.84 42.10 9.70
CA TYR A 416 18.65 43.27 8.84
C TYR A 416 18.45 44.57 9.66
N ALA A 417 17.74 44.53 10.78
CA ALA A 417 17.64 45.69 11.68
C ALA A 417 19.00 46.08 12.27
N THR A 418 19.83 45.11 12.65
CA THR A 418 21.20 45.36 13.13
C THR A 418 22.09 45.91 12.02
N PHE A 419 21.94 45.42 10.78
CA PHE A 419 22.61 45.99 9.60
C PHE A 419 22.28 47.48 9.41
N LEU A 420 20.99 47.85 9.49
CA LEU A 420 20.55 49.25 9.33
C LEU A 420 21.17 50.18 10.38
N ASN A 421 21.34 49.69 11.62
CA ASN A 421 21.87 50.43 12.76
C ASN A 421 23.39 50.32 12.93
N SER A 422 24.07 49.55 12.08
CA SER A 422 25.52 49.33 12.19
C SER A 422 26.33 50.56 11.77
N LYS A 423 27.41 50.86 12.51
CA LYS A 423 28.31 51.99 12.19
C LYS A 423 29.11 51.77 10.91
N ASN A 424 29.42 50.52 10.55
CA ASN A 424 30.13 50.14 9.32
C ASN A 424 29.30 49.15 8.50
N LYS A 425 28.37 49.70 7.69
CA LYS A 425 27.42 48.94 6.88
C LYS A 425 28.09 48.05 5.83
N GLY A 426 29.21 48.49 5.25
CA GLY A 426 29.92 47.74 4.21
C GLY A 426 30.50 46.43 4.74
N LEU A 427 31.18 46.49 5.89
CA LEU A 427 31.74 45.29 6.54
C LEU A 427 30.64 44.35 7.04
N TYR A 428 29.57 44.89 7.64
CA TYR A 428 28.43 44.09 8.10
C TYR A 428 27.72 43.39 6.94
N ARG A 429 27.51 44.10 5.81
CA ARG A 429 26.91 43.50 4.60
C ARG A 429 27.77 42.37 4.06
N LYS A 430 29.10 42.52 4.02
CA LYS A 430 30.02 41.46 3.58
C LYS A 430 29.92 40.20 4.47
N ASN A 431 29.87 40.38 5.79
CA ASN A 431 29.80 39.27 6.76
C ASN A 431 28.42 38.58 6.82
N HIS A 432 27.35 39.26 6.41
CA HIS A 432 25.97 38.75 6.44
C HIS A 432 25.28 38.84 5.07
N THR A 433 26.05 38.64 3.99
CA THR A 433 25.59 38.88 2.62
C THR A 433 24.33 38.06 2.30
N SER A 434 24.36 36.77 2.61
CA SER A 434 23.29 35.82 2.29
C SER A 434 22.00 36.12 3.06
N GLU A 435 22.10 36.48 4.34
CA GLU A 435 20.97 36.78 5.21
C GLU A 435 20.28 38.10 4.84
N ILE A 436 21.08 39.12 4.48
CA ILE A 436 20.57 40.42 4.04
C ILE A 436 19.88 40.28 2.69
N GLN A 437 20.48 39.57 1.73
CA GLN A 437 19.86 39.31 0.44
C GLN A 437 18.56 38.51 0.60
N ALA A 438 18.57 37.43 1.39
CA ALA A 438 17.38 36.63 1.65
C ALA A 438 16.23 37.44 2.29
N TYR A 439 16.57 38.38 3.18
CA TYR A 439 15.58 39.32 3.76
C TYR A 439 15.04 40.31 2.72
N GLU A 440 15.91 40.94 1.93
CA GLU A 440 15.53 41.90 0.88
C GLU A 440 14.59 41.25 -0.14
N PHE A 441 14.95 40.07 -0.66
CA PHE A 441 14.10 39.30 -1.58
C PHE A 441 12.75 38.91 -0.97
N ALA A 442 12.75 38.42 0.28
CA ALA A 442 11.52 38.04 0.96
C ALA A 442 10.59 39.23 1.21
N ARG A 443 11.14 40.38 1.63
CA ARG A 443 10.40 41.64 1.81
C ARG A 443 9.76 42.09 0.50
N ASP A 444 10.52 42.14 -0.59
CA ASP A 444 10.04 42.64 -1.88
C ASP A 444 8.96 41.72 -2.45
N TRP A 445 9.14 40.40 -2.33
CA TRP A 445 8.12 39.43 -2.73
C TRP A 445 6.83 39.59 -1.92
N LEU A 446 6.92 39.71 -0.58
CA LEU A 446 5.74 39.87 0.30
C LEU A 446 4.99 41.18 0.00
N ASN A 447 5.72 42.27 -0.25
CA ASN A 447 5.10 43.56 -0.60
C ASN A 447 4.36 43.52 -1.93
N GLN A 448 4.86 42.75 -2.92
CA GLN A 448 4.24 42.63 -4.24
C GLN A 448 3.05 41.66 -4.26
N ASN A 449 3.04 40.63 -3.40
CA ASN A 449 2.11 39.49 -3.50
C ASN A 449 1.06 39.43 -2.38
N LEU A 450 1.10 40.33 -1.37
CA LEU A 450 0.08 40.41 -0.31
C LEU A 450 -0.87 41.58 -0.54
N SER A 451 -2.17 41.33 -0.49
CA SER A 451 -3.24 42.33 -0.69
C SER A 451 -3.50 43.24 0.53
N GLY A 452 -2.57 43.32 1.47
CA GLY A 452 -2.73 44.10 2.70
C GLY A 452 -1.42 44.37 3.43
N ASN A 453 -1.39 45.44 4.24
CA ASN A 453 -0.19 45.93 4.95
C ASN A 453 0.29 45.01 6.09
N THR A 454 -0.31 43.82 6.27
CA THR A 454 -0.01 42.92 7.38
C THR A 454 0.48 41.57 6.88
N ILE A 455 1.69 41.20 7.30
CA ILE A 455 2.28 39.88 6.99
C ILE A 455 1.56 38.82 7.84
N PRO A 456 0.93 37.79 7.22
CA PRO A 456 0.26 36.74 7.95
C PRO A 456 1.21 35.97 8.89
N SER A 457 0.70 35.49 10.03
CA SER A 457 1.52 34.66 10.91
C SER A 457 1.77 33.27 10.31
N LEU A 458 2.99 32.74 10.48
CA LEU A 458 3.36 31.40 10.00
C LEU A 458 2.38 30.32 10.49
N LYS A 459 1.93 30.43 11.74
CA LYS A 459 0.93 29.52 12.32
C LYS A 459 -0.35 29.48 11.48
N LYS A 460 -0.92 30.64 11.12
CA LYS A 460 -2.13 30.73 10.30
C LYS A 460 -1.91 30.19 8.88
N LEU A 461 -0.73 30.41 8.30
CA LEU A 461 -0.39 29.89 6.97
C LEU A 461 -0.27 28.35 6.97
N TYR A 462 0.34 27.76 8.00
CA TYR A 462 0.43 26.31 8.15
C TYR A 462 -0.95 25.67 8.40
N GLU A 463 -1.80 26.28 9.22
CA GLU A 463 -3.18 25.82 9.45
C GLU A 463 -3.98 25.81 8.14
N LYS A 464 -3.91 26.89 7.36
CA LYS A 464 -4.55 26.99 6.04
C LYS A 464 -3.98 25.96 5.04
N LYS A 465 -2.68 25.70 5.07
CA LYS A 465 -2.05 24.67 4.22
C LYS A 465 -2.58 23.28 4.58
N SER A 466 -2.65 22.98 5.88
CA SER A 466 -3.14 21.68 6.35
C SER A 466 -4.60 21.46 5.97
N SER A 467 -5.46 22.49 6.04
CA SER A 467 -6.86 22.35 5.64
C SER A 467 -7.00 22.15 4.12
N LEU A 468 -6.26 22.90 3.31
CA LEU A 468 -6.25 22.72 1.85
C LEU A 468 -5.71 21.35 1.45
N GLN A 469 -4.70 20.82 2.14
CA GLN A 469 -4.15 19.50 1.87
C GLN A 469 -5.16 18.38 2.14
N ILE A 470 -5.92 18.47 3.23
CA ILE A 470 -6.99 17.51 3.54
C ILE A 470 -8.06 17.52 2.43
N SER A 471 -8.46 18.71 1.99
CA SER A 471 -9.40 18.85 0.88
C SER A 471 -8.84 18.29 -0.43
N LEU A 472 -7.56 18.54 -0.74
CA LEU A 472 -6.90 18.01 -1.93
C LEU A 472 -6.89 16.48 -1.94
N ASP A 473 -6.54 15.86 -0.82
CA ASP A 473 -6.50 14.40 -0.70
C ASP A 473 -7.91 13.80 -0.88
N ALA A 474 -8.93 14.42 -0.28
CA ALA A 474 -10.32 14.01 -0.46
C ALA A 474 -10.78 14.12 -1.93
N TYR A 475 -10.46 15.22 -2.62
CA TYR A 475 -10.81 15.37 -4.04
C TYR A 475 -10.02 14.45 -4.97
N LYS A 476 -8.80 14.04 -4.62
CA LYS A 476 -8.05 13.01 -5.35
C LYS A 476 -8.73 11.65 -5.26
N ASP A 477 -9.22 11.27 -4.08
CA ASP A 477 -9.97 10.03 -3.88
C ASP A 477 -11.28 10.07 -4.71
N ILE A 478 -12.03 11.18 -4.64
CA ILE A 478 -13.25 11.38 -5.46
C ILE A 478 -12.93 11.29 -6.96
N LEU A 479 -11.84 11.91 -7.42
CA LEU A 479 -11.43 11.87 -8.82
C LEU A 479 -11.13 10.44 -9.28
N SER A 480 -10.49 9.62 -8.44
CA SER A 480 -10.21 8.21 -8.73
C SER A 480 -11.49 7.41 -8.91
N ASP A 481 -12.47 7.60 -8.03
CA ASP A 481 -13.77 6.95 -8.10
C ASP A 481 -14.54 7.38 -9.37
N CYS A 482 -14.57 8.69 -9.66
CA CYS A 482 -15.20 9.23 -10.87
C CYS A 482 -14.55 8.69 -12.15
N LYS A 483 -13.22 8.60 -12.21
CA LYS A 483 -12.50 8.03 -13.37
C LYS A 483 -12.90 6.57 -13.61
N SER A 484 -13.02 5.79 -12.54
CA SER A 484 -13.41 4.38 -12.63
C SER A 484 -14.84 4.23 -13.14
N GLN A 485 -15.76 5.07 -12.65
CA GLN A 485 -17.16 5.08 -13.08
C GLN A 485 -17.33 5.52 -14.53
N VAL A 486 -16.61 6.55 -14.96
CA VAL A 486 -16.62 7.00 -16.37
C VAL A 486 -16.08 5.90 -17.29
N LEU A 487 -15.00 5.24 -16.91
CA LEU A 487 -14.44 4.12 -17.67
C LEU A 487 -15.45 2.95 -17.79
N GLU A 488 -16.12 2.57 -16.71
CA GLU A 488 -17.14 1.52 -16.74
C GLU A 488 -18.31 1.88 -17.66
N LEU A 489 -18.81 3.12 -17.57
CA LEU A 489 -19.87 3.62 -18.45
C LEU A 489 -19.45 3.72 -19.91
N ASP A 490 -18.20 4.10 -20.19
CA ASP A 490 -17.66 4.16 -21.56
C ASP A 490 -17.59 2.77 -22.21
N ILE A 491 -17.13 1.77 -21.45
CA ILE A 491 -17.15 0.37 -21.88
C ILE A 491 -18.59 -0.10 -22.15
N VAL A 492 -19.53 0.20 -21.24
CA VAL A 492 -20.95 -0.16 -21.42
C VAL A 492 -21.51 0.51 -22.68
N ARG A 493 -21.25 1.80 -22.92
CA ARG A 493 -21.68 2.53 -24.12
C ARG A 493 -21.14 1.90 -25.40
N HIS A 494 -19.83 1.66 -25.46
CA HIS A 494 -19.20 1.04 -26.61
C HIS A 494 -19.77 -0.36 -26.89
N ASN A 495 -20.00 -1.15 -25.84
CA ASN A 495 -20.59 -2.48 -25.97
C ASN A 495 -22.04 -2.41 -26.48
N VAL A 496 -22.85 -1.50 -25.94
CA VAL A 496 -24.24 -1.26 -26.40
C VAL A 496 -24.26 -0.91 -27.87
N ASP A 497 -23.44 0.05 -28.30
CA ASP A 497 -23.39 0.47 -29.71
C ASP A 497 -22.94 -0.67 -30.63
N SER A 498 -21.93 -1.43 -30.22
CA SER A 498 -21.45 -2.60 -30.96
C SER A 498 -22.56 -3.64 -31.14
N ILE A 499 -23.24 -4.02 -30.06
CA ILE A 499 -24.31 -5.04 -30.08
C ILE A 499 -25.47 -4.60 -30.97
N LEU A 500 -25.90 -3.33 -30.87
CA LEU A 500 -26.99 -2.79 -31.70
C LEU A 500 -26.62 -2.77 -33.19
N GLN A 501 -25.34 -2.60 -33.53
CA GLN A 501 -24.84 -2.69 -34.91
C GLN A 501 -24.54 -4.12 -35.36
N HIS A 502 -24.95 -5.14 -34.58
CA HIS A 502 -24.68 -6.55 -34.83
C HIS A 502 -23.17 -6.89 -34.86
N GLN A 503 -22.35 -6.10 -34.16
CA GLN A 503 -20.92 -6.29 -34.02
C GLN A 503 -20.58 -6.86 -32.65
N MET A 504 -19.55 -7.71 -32.59
CA MET A 504 -19.09 -8.24 -31.32
C MET A 504 -18.37 -7.14 -30.54
N PRO A 505 -18.66 -6.95 -29.24
CA PRO A 505 -17.89 -6.05 -28.40
C PRO A 505 -16.41 -6.40 -28.48
N SER A 506 -15.60 -5.44 -28.91
CA SER A 506 -14.15 -5.58 -28.92
C SER A 506 -13.60 -5.23 -27.53
N TYR A 507 -12.54 -5.90 -27.09
CA TYR A 507 -11.87 -5.50 -25.86
C TYR A 507 -11.24 -4.13 -26.12
N LEU A 508 -11.82 -3.06 -25.57
CA LEU A 508 -11.10 -1.81 -25.39
C LEU A 508 -9.91 -2.15 -24.50
N LYS A 509 -8.73 -2.35 -25.10
CA LYS A 509 -7.47 -2.26 -24.36
C LYS A 509 -7.54 -0.90 -23.69
N SER A 510 -7.50 -0.88 -22.35
CA SER A 510 -7.46 0.35 -21.58
C SER A 510 -6.48 1.30 -22.23
N HIS A 511 -7.02 2.31 -22.91
CA HIS A 511 -6.24 3.39 -23.47
C HIS A 511 -5.75 4.20 -22.27
N ASN A 512 -4.64 3.75 -21.68
CA ASN A 512 -3.68 4.66 -21.08
C ASN A 512 -3.08 5.47 -22.23
N THR A 513 -3.85 6.43 -22.72
CA THR A 513 -3.32 7.52 -23.53
C THR A 513 -3.30 8.73 -22.64
N GLU A 514 -2.07 9.16 -22.38
CA GLU A 514 -1.69 10.47 -21.89
C GLU A 514 -2.63 11.56 -22.42
N LEU A 515 -3.12 12.37 -21.49
CA LEU A 515 -3.33 13.81 -21.63
C LEU A 515 -3.31 14.44 -20.24
#